data_AF-A0AAV8ZT12-F1
#
_entry.id   AF-A0AAV8ZT12-F1
#
_cell.length_a   1.000
_cell.length_b   1.000
_cell.length_c   1.000
_cell.angle_alpha   90.00
_cell.angle_beta   90.00
_cell.angle_gamma   90.00
#
_symmetry.space_group_name_H-M   'P 1'
#
loop_
_entity.id
_entity.type
_entity.pdbx_description
1 polymer ?
#
loop_
_entity_poly.entity_id
_entity_poly.type
_entity_poly.pdbx_seq_one_letter_code
_entity_poly.pdbx_strand_id
1 'polypeptide(L)'
;MLIETDKRGKYIVAFDPLDGSSNIDCLVSIGSIFAILKKEDKSIPGLADALQPGNKAVAAGYALYGSATMMVITTGNGVHGFMLDPSIGEFILTDRNMRVPNRGNIYSINEGYTHLWDDAVKEYVQNKKILRKEHLIMPDM
;
A
#
# COMPACT_ATOMS: atom_id res chain seq x y z
N MET A 1 1.15 16.59 11.04
CA MET A 1 1.99 17.26 12.07
C MET A 1 2.86 18.30 11.38
N LEU A 2 2.90 19.54 11.87
CA LEU A 2 3.87 20.52 11.38
C LEU A 2 5.17 20.38 12.16
N ILE A 3 6.30 20.36 11.46
CA ILE A 3 7.62 20.25 12.07
C ILE A 3 8.11 21.65 12.51
N GLU A 4 8.84 21.70 13.63
CA GLU A 4 9.53 22.89 14.15
C GLU A 4 10.39 23.53 13.06
N THR A 5 10.45 24.87 13.03
CA THR A 5 10.99 25.63 11.90
C THR A 5 12.43 25.26 11.55
N ASP A 6 13.27 25.00 12.54
CA ASP A 6 14.68 24.59 12.43
C ASP A 6 14.87 23.17 11.89
N LYS A 7 13.83 22.32 11.96
CA LYS A 7 13.85 20.92 11.51
C LYS A 7 13.05 20.70 10.21
N ARG A 8 12.56 21.76 9.57
CA ARG A 8 11.75 21.65 8.34
C ARG A 8 12.58 21.18 7.14
N GLY A 9 12.03 20.22 6.42
CA GLY A 9 12.54 19.73 5.15
C GLY A 9 11.74 20.23 3.94
N LYS A 10 12.15 19.77 2.75
CA LYS A 10 11.50 20.06 1.46
C LYS A 10 10.37 19.08 1.08
N TYR A 11 10.08 18.11 1.95
CA TYR A 11 9.15 17.02 1.68
C TYR A 11 7.99 17.03 2.66
N ILE A 12 6.88 16.49 2.18
CA ILE A 12 5.65 16.25 2.93
C ILE A 12 5.45 14.75 2.92
N VAL A 13 5.18 14.18 4.10
CA VAL A 13 4.99 12.74 4.27
C VAL A 13 3.56 12.51 4.71
N ALA A 14 2.79 11.83 3.86
CA ALA A 14 1.52 11.23 4.25
C ALA A 14 1.81 9.78 4.65
N PHE A 15 1.34 9.35 5.82
CA PHE A 15 1.59 7.99 6.30
C PHE A 15 0.42 7.47 7.11
N ASP A 16 0.16 6.17 6.96
CA ASP A 16 -0.61 5.38 7.91
C ASP A 16 0.40 4.58 8.75
N PRO A 17 0.54 4.86 10.05
CA PRO A 17 1.50 4.16 10.89
C PRO A 17 1.14 2.67 11.07
N LEU A 18 -0.13 2.30 10.97
CA LEU A 18 -0.58 0.94 11.25
C LEU A 18 -1.89 0.62 10.50
N ASP A 19 -1.74 0.27 9.23
CA ASP A 19 -2.82 -0.24 8.39
C ASP A 19 -3.17 -1.69 8.76
N GLY A 20 -4.45 -2.04 8.64
CA GLY A 20 -4.97 -3.34 9.08
C GLY A 20 -5.09 -3.47 10.60
N SER A 21 -5.15 -2.37 11.35
CA SER A 21 -5.21 -2.38 12.81
C SER A 21 -6.36 -3.19 13.41
N SER A 22 -7.49 -3.33 12.69
CA SER A 22 -8.61 -4.20 13.08
C SER A 22 -8.25 -5.69 13.15
N ASN A 23 -7.14 -6.09 12.53
CA ASN A 23 -6.71 -7.48 12.44
C ASN A 23 -5.57 -7.83 13.42
N ILE A 24 -5.16 -6.89 14.28
CA ILE A 24 -4.10 -7.10 15.29
C ILE A 24 -4.47 -8.27 16.21
N ASP A 25 -5.72 -8.31 16.68
CA ASP A 25 -6.20 -9.34 17.61
C ASP A 25 -6.26 -10.74 16.97
N CYS A 26 -6.30 -10.80 15.64
CA CYS A 26 -6.35 -12.04 14.87
C CYS A 26 -4.96 -12.51 14.37
N LEU A 27 -3.87 -11.78 14.70
CA LEU A 27 -2.50 -12.06 14.25
C LEU A 27 -2.36 -12.16 12.71
N VAL A 28 -3.24 -11.47 11.97
CA VAL A 28 -3.12 -11.34 10.51
C VAL A 28 -2.01 -10.33 10.21
N SER A 29 -1.43 -10.38 9.01
CA SER A 29 -0.41 -9.38 8.64
C SER A 29 -0.98 -7.96 8.72
N ILE A 30 -0.14 -7.04 9.15
CA ILE A 30 -0.45 -5.61 9.26
C ILE A 30 0.66 -4.83 8.56
N GLY A 31 0.51 -3.53 8.38
CA GLY A 31 1.52 -2.76 7.66
C GLY A 31 1.59 -1.30 8.03
N SER A 32 2.57 -0.61 7.48
CA SER A 32 2.62 0.86 7.48
C SER A 32 2.70 1.33 6.03
N ILE A 33 1.92 2.34 5.67
CA ILE A 33 1.88 2.88 4.30
C ILE A 33 2.42 4.30 4.33
N PHE A 34 3.20 4.69 3.32
CA PHE A 34 3.68 6.06 3.22
C PHE A 34 3.73 6.54 1.77
N ALA A 35 3.56 7.86 1.62
CA ALA A 35 3.78 8.59 0.39
C ALA A 35 4.57 9.87 0.69
N ILE A 36 5.55 10.15 -0.15
CA ILE A 36 6.42 11.32 -0.06
C ILE A 36 6.07 12.25 -1.22
N LEU A 37 5.67 13.46 -0.88
CA LEU A 37 5.39 14.56 -1.78
C LEU A 37 6.48 15.62 -1.64
N LYS A 38 6.77 16.34 -2.73
CA LYS A 38 7.64 17.51 -2.67
C LYS A 38 6.79 18.75 -2.40
N LYS A 39 7.23 19.61 -1.49
CA LYS A 39 6.58 20.92 -1.31
C LYS A 39 6.82 21.78 -2.57
N GLU A 40 5.77 22.39 -3.10
CA GLU A 40 5.85 23.10 -4.39
C GLU A 40 6.39 24.53 -4.26
N ASP A 41 6.10 25.21 -3.15
CA ASP A 41 6.49 26.59 -2.90
C ASP A 41 7.28 26.76 -1.59
N LYS A 42 7.91 27.93 -1.42
CA LYS A 42 8.72 28.29 -0.22
C LYS A 42 7.89 28.93 0.89
N SER A 43 6.57 28.90 0.78
CA SER A 43 5.65 29.44 1.79
C SER A 43 5.76 28.67 3.11
N ILE A 44 5.18 29.24 4.18
CA ILE A 44 5.06 28.57 5.47
C ILE A 44 4.22 27.29 5.25
N PRO A 45 4.72 26.11 5.66
CA PRO A 45 4.02 24.86 5.42
C PRO A 45 2.66 24.83 6.12
N GLY A 46 1.64 24.39 5.39
CA GLY A 46 0.26 24.26 5.85
C GLY A 46 -0.40 22.98 5.35
N LEU A 47 -1.62 22.72 5.83
CA LEU A 47 -2.38 21.51 5.46
C LEU A 47 -2.63 21.42 3.94
N ALA A 48 -2.84 22.56 3.28
CA ALA A 48 -3.07 22.63 1.85
C ALA A 48 -1.90 22.06 1.03
N ASP A 49 -0.66 22.13 1.54
CA ASP A 49 0.50 21.56 0.85
C ASP A 49 0.42 20.02 0.76
N ALA A 50 -0.30 19.37 1.68
CA ALA A 50 -0.51 17.92 1.66
C ALA A 50 -1.65 17.48 0.72
N LEU A 51 -2.52 18.41 0.31
CA LEU A 51 -3.65 18.15 -0.59
C LEU A 51 -3.20 18.18 -2.06
N GLN A 52 -2.17 17.40 -2.38
CA GLN A 52 -1.65 17.23 -3.73
C GLN A 52 -2.19 15.92 -4.35
N PRO A 53 -2.41 15.88 -5.67
CA PRO A 53 -2.80 14.64 -6.34
C PRO A 53 -1.69 13.59 -6.25
N GLY A 54 -2.06 12.31 -6.13
CA GLY A 54 -1.12 11.21 -5.90
C GLY A 54 -0.07 11.02 -7.01
N ASN A 55 -0.34 11.48 -8.23
CA ASN A 55 0.63 11.47 -9.32
C ASN A 55 1.82 12.43 -9.11
N LYS A 56 1.78 13.32 -8.10
CA LYS A 56 2.91 14.16 -7.66
C LYS A 56 3.80 13.47 -6.63
N ALA A 57 3.47 12.27 -6.17
CA ALA A 57 4.32 11.53 -5.24
C ALA A 57 5.69 11.26 -5.88
N VAL A 58 6.76 11.64 -5.17
CA VAL A 58 8.14 11.42 -5.60
C VAL A 58 8.68 10.07 -5.13
N ALA A 59 8.07 9.53 -4.08
CA ALA A 59 8.27 8.18 -3.61
C ALA A 59 7.02 7.70 -2.87
N ALA A 60 6.78 6.40 -2.88
CA ALA A 60 5.73 5.78 -2.10
C ALA A 60 6.12 4.34 -1.79
N GLY A 61 5.52 3.78 -0.76
CA GLY A 61 5.78 2.41 -0.37
C GLY A 61 4.96 1.97 0.82
N TYR A 62 5.19 0.73 1.20
CA TYR A 62 4.63 0.15 2.40
C TYR A 62 5.63 -0.80 3.05
N ALA A 63 5.54 -0.91 4.37
CA ALA A 63 6.13 -2.00 5.14
C ALA A 63 5.03 -3.00 5.47
N LEU A 64 5.28 -4.28 5.22
CA LEU A 64 4.40 -5.39 5.53
C LEU A 64 5.02 -6.18 6.69
N TYR A 65 4.26 -6.32 7.77
CA TYR A 65 4.60 -7.09 8.96
C TYR A 65 3.82 -8.41 8.92
N GLY A 66 4.30 -9.36 8.10
CA GLY A 66 3.72 -10.70 7.96
C GLY A 66 4.62 -11.77 8.58
N SER A 67 4.65 -12.95 7.95
CA SER A 67 5.59 -14.02 8.32
C SER A 67 7.07 -13.60 8.22
N ALA A 68 7.35 -12.61 7.36
CA ALA A 68 8.59 -11.86 7.30
C ALA A 68 8.26 -10.37 7.15
N THR A 69 9.16 -9.50 7.61
CA THR A 69 9.03 -8.06 7.40
C THR A 69 9.59 -7.66 6.05
N MET A 70 8.75 -7.09 5.20
CA MET A 70 9.13 -6.62 3.86
C MET A 70 8.85 -5.12 3.73
N MET A 71 9.74 -4.39 3.06
CA MET A 71 9.50 -3.03 2.62
C MET A 71 9.45 -3.00 1.09
N VAL A 72 8.35 -2.52 0.53
CA VAL A 72 8.19 -2.32 -0.91
C VAL A 72 8.17 -0.83 -1.18
N ILE A 73 9.02 -0.36 -2.09
CA ILE A 73 9.20 1.07 -2.36
C ILE A 73 9.37 1.36 -3.85
N THR A 74 8.89 2.53 -4.27
CA THR A 74 9.16 3.15 -5.57
C THR A 74 9.62 4.59 -5.40
N THR A 75 10.48 5.04 -6.32
CA THR A 75 10.94 6.43 -6.47
C THR A 75 10.71 6.95 -7.90
N GLY A 76 9.84 6.29 -8.66
CA GLY A 76 9.54 6.60 -10.06
C GLY A 76 10.25 5.72 -11.10
N ASN A 77 11.30 4.99 -10.70
CA ASN A 77 12.09 4.12 -11.60
C ASN A 77 11.87 2.62 -11.32
N GLY A 78 10.61 2.20 -11.27
CA GLY A 78 10.23 0.83 -10.92
C GLY A 78 9.90 0.65 -9.44
N VAL A 79 9.59 -0.59 -9.06
CA VAL A 79 9.19 -0.99 -7.71
C VAL A 79 10.18 -2.05 -7.21
N HIS A 80 10.60 -1.94 -5.95
CA HIS A 80 11.59 -2.82 -5.36
C HIS A 80 11.13 -3.34 -4.00
N GLY A 81 11.35 -4.62 -3.76
CA GLY A 81 11.06 -5.29 -2.49
C GLY A 81 12.35 -5.57 -1.73
N PHE A 82 12.33 -5.24 -0.44
CA PHE A 82 13.42 -5.47 0.49
C PHE A 82 12.91 -6.27 1.67
N MET A 83 13.65 -7.29 2.10
CA MET A 83 13.30 -8.08 3.27
C MET A 83 14.20 -7.70 4.44
N LEU A 84 13.63 -7.53 5.63
CA LEU A 84 14.41 -7.25 6.84
C LEU A 84 15.13 -8.52 7.29
N ASP A 85 16.44 -8.44 7.41
CA ASP A 85 17.24 -9.41 8.16
C ASP A 85 17.31 -8.96 9.63
N PRO A 86 16.61 -9.64 10.56
CA PRO A 86 16.56 -9.23 11.96
C PRO A 86 17.90 -9.45 12.69
N SER A 87 18.80 -10.26 12.16
CA SER A 87 20.09 -10.55 12.80
C SER A 87 21.06 -9.37 12.72
N ILE A 88 20.96 -8.58 11.65
CA ILE A 88 21.80 -7.40 11.40
C ILE A 88 21.00 -6.09 11.43
N GLY A 89 19.67 -6.16 11.36
CA GLY A 89 18.79 -4.99 11.37
C GLY A 89 18.74 -4.23 10.04
N GLU A 90 19.00 -4.91 8.92
CA GLU A 90 19.07 -4.28 7.60
C GLU A 90 18.00 -4.81 6.63
N PHE A 91 17.51 -3.92 5.77
CA PHE A 91 16.63 -4.27 4.65
C PHE A 91 17.46 -4.68 3.43
N ILE A 92 17.43 -5.96 3.11
CA ILE A 92 18.17 -6.54 1.99
C ILE A 92 17.29 -6.59 0.75
N LEU A 93 17.81 -6.13 -0.38
CA LEU A 93 17.10 -6.15 -1.66
C LEU A 93 16.88 -7.60 -2.13
N THR A 94 15.64 -8.08 -2.06
CA THR A 94 15.24 -9.42 -2.50
C THR A 94 14.61 -9.41 -3.89
N ASP A 95 13.83 -8.37 -4.19
CA ASP A 95 13.01 -8.32 -5.40
C ASP A 95 13.29 -7.04 -6.18
N ARG A 96 13.95 -7.18 -7.32
CA ARG A 96 14.31 -6.05 -8.19
C ARG A 96 13.25 -5.79 -9.25
N ASN A 97 12.83 -4.54 -9.38
CA ASN A 97 12.01 -4.06 -10.48
C ASN A 97 10.72 -4.89 -10.67
N MET A 98 10.01 -5.12 -9.57
CA MET A 98 8.77 -5.90 -9.49
C MET A 98 7.75 -5.42 -10.53
N ARG A 99 7.02 -6.37 -11.13
CA ARG A 99 5.95 -6.13 -12.09
C ARG A 99 4.78 -7.07 -11.79
N VAL A 100 3.57 -6.52 -11.85
CA VAL A 100 2.35 -7.31 -11.79
C VAL A 100 2.16 -8.01 -13.15
N PRO A 101 1.70 -9.27 -13.20
CA PRO A 101 1.39 -9.93 -14.46
C PRO A 101 0.26 -9.21 -15.21
N ASN A 102 0.29 -9.28 -16.55
CA ASN A 102 -0.72 -8.64 -17.41
C ASN A 102 -2.16 -9.11 -17.12
N ARG A 103 -2.32 -10.34 -16.59
CA ARG A 103 -3.61 -10.89 -16.18
C ARG A 103 -3.44 -11.77 -14.95
N GLY A 104 -4.11 -11.40 -13.86
CA GLY A 104 -4.19 -12.20 -12.65
C GLY A 104 -5.30 -13.23 -12.69
N ASN A 105 -5.25 -14.14 -11.73
CA ASN A 105 -6.26 -15.15 -11.45
C ASN A 105 -6.72 -15.03 -9.99
N ILE A 106 -6.81 -13.85 -9.41
CA ILE A 106 -7.37 -13.65 -8.07
C ILE A 106 -8.24 -12.41 -8.14
N TYR A 107 -9.35 -12.40 -7.38
CA TYR A 107 -10.12 -11.20 -7.10
C TYR A 107 -10.25 -11.08 -5.58
N SER A 108 -10.10 -9.86 -5.06
CA SER A 108 -10.26 -9.55 -3.64
C SER A 108 -11.38 -8.53 -3.50
N ILE A 109 -12.44 -8.89 -2.77
CA ILE A 109 -13.56 -8.01 -2.42
C ILE A 109 -14.35 -8.63 -1.26
N ASN A 110 -14.87 -7.81 -0.34
CA ASN A 110 -15.74 -8.29 0.73
C ASN A 110 -17.18 -8.52 0.21
N GLU A 111 -17.50 -9.77 -0.12
CA GLU A 111 -18.82 -10.15 -0.64
C GLU A 111 -19.99 -9.96 0.35
N GLY A 112 -19.73 -9.71 1.64
CA GLY A 112 -20.77 -9.33 2.60
C GLY A 112 -21.53 -8.06 2.20
N TYR A 113 -20.90 -7.21 1.39
CA TYR A 113 -21.52 -5.99 0.86
C TYR A 113 -22.24 -6.15 -0.47
N THR A 114 -22.46 -7.39 -0.97
CA THR A 114 -23.09 -7.63 -2.29
C THR A 114 -24.40 -6.87 -2.50
N HIS A 115 -25.20 -6.69 -1.44
CA HIS A 115 -26.47 -5.96 -1.48
C HIS A 115 -26.32 -4.45 -1.77
N LEU A 116 -25.15 -3.86 -1.50
CA LEU A 116 -24.84 -2.45 -1.75
C LEU A 116 -24.13 -2.21 -3.09
N TRP A 117 -23.70 -3.27 -3.77
CA TRP A 117 -22.95 -3.14 -5.02
C TRP A 117 -23.82 -2.69 -6.18
N ASP A 118 -23.23 -1.87 -7.05
CA ASP A 118 -23.80 -1.59 -8.37
C ASP A 118 -23.80 -2.85 -9.26
N ASP A 119 -24.56 -2.78 -10.35
CA ASP A 119 -24.76 -3.92 -11.24
C ASP A 119 -23.48 -4.35 -11.97
N ALA A 120 -22.56 -3.41 -12.24
CA ALA A 120 -21.31 -3.72 -12.94
C ALA A 120 -20.37 -4.55 -12.05
N VAL A 121 -20.27 -4.22 -10.76
CA VAL A 121 -19.48 -5.02 -9.79
C VAL A 121 -20.09 -6.41 -9.62
N LYS A 122 -21.42 -6.51 -9.49
CA LYS A 122 -22.11 -7.81 -9.39
C LYS A 122 -21.84 -8.69 -10.61
N GLU A 123 -22.00 -8.12 -11.81
CA GLU A 123 -21.75 -8.83 -13.06
C GLU A 123 -20.28 -9.31 -13.14
N TYR A 124 -19.33 -8.42 -12.82
CA TYR A 124 -17.91 -8.76 -12.83
C TYR A 124 -17.60 -9.95 -11.91
N VAL A 125 -18.02 -9.89 -10.65
CA VAL A 125 -17.76 -10.95 -9.65
C VAL A 125 -18.43 -12.26 -10.07
N GLN A 126 -19.68 -12.20 -10.54
CA GLN A 126 -20.40 -13.38 -11.01
C GLN A 126 -19.67 -14.07 -12.18
N ASN A 127 -19.18 -13.29 -13.14
CA ASN A 127 -18.38 -13.80 -14.26
C ASN A 127 -17.07 -14.46 -13.80
N LYS A 128 -16.42 -13.95 -12.74
CA LYS A 128 -15.21 -14.58 -12.17
C LYS A 128 -15.51 -15.91 -11.48
N LYS A 129 -16.66 -16.03 -10.81
CA LYS A 129 -17.10 -17.26 -10.13
C LYS A 129 -17.46 -18.37 -11.10
N ILE A 130 -18.17 -18.04 -12.17
CA ILE A 130 -18.61 -19.02 -13.19
C ILE A 130 -17.42 -19.73 -13.83
N LEU A 131 -16.30 -19.02 -14.02
CA LEU A 131 -15.07 -19.57 -14.59
C LEU A 131 -14.24 -20.44 -13.62
N ARG A 132 -14.67 -20.62 -12.36
CA ARG A 132 -13.83 -21.12 -11.25
C ARG A 132 -14.43 -22.21 -10.37
N LYS A 133 -15.40 -22.98 -10.87
CA LYS A 133 -16.04 -24.08 -10.10
C LYS A 133 -15.13 -25.20 -9.55
N GLU A 134 -13.79 -25.11 -9.65
CA GLU A 134 -12.89 -26.16 -9.15
C GLU A 134 -11.95 -25.77 -7.99
N HIS A 135 -11.75 -24.50 -7.62
CA HIS A 135 -10.80 -24.17 -6.54
C HIS A 135 -11.29 -23.04 -5.62
N LEU A 136 -11.58 -23.41 -4.37
CA LEU A 136 -12.02 -22.54 -3.26
C LEU A 136 -10.92 -21.50 -2.95
N ILE A 137 -11.28 -20.21 -2.90
CA ILE A 137 -10.36 -19.09 -2.67
C ILE A 137 -10.31 -18.77 -1.16
N MET A 138 -9.11 -18.62 -0.59
CA MET A 138 -8.91 -18.06 0.74
C MET A 138 -9.09 -16.53 0.72
N PRO A 139 -9.52 -15.88 1.81
CA PRO A 139 -9.74 -14.43 1.83
C PRO A 139 -8.41 -13.68 1.69
N ASP A 140 -8.37 -12.72 0.77
CA ASP A 140 -7.40 -11.62 0.83
C ASP A 140 -7.85 -10.63 1.91
N MET A 141 -6.87 -10.10 2.64
CA MET A 141 -6.97 -9.25 3.84
C MET A 141 -7.88 -8.03 3.71
#